data_AF-A0A9P6APD0-F1
#
_entry.id   AF-A0A9P6APD0-F1
#
_cell.length_a   1.000
_cell.length_b   1.000
_cell.length_c   1.000
_cell.angle_alpha   90.00
_cell.angle_beta   90.00
_cell.angle_gamma   90.00
#
_symmetry.space_group_name_H-M   'P 1'
#
loop_
_entity.id
_entity.type
_entity.pdbx_description
1 polymer ?
#
loop_
_entity_poly.entity_id
_entity_poly.type
_entity_poly.pdbx_seq_one_letter_code
_entity_poly.pdbx_strand_id
1 'polypeptide(L)'
;MSINASLSECVKTLPHHDRKNIAVGICALFVFGFFNNMEDAWLMNLEANIMVQLPTGVFFLFPSALITHWNVDKKEFYSSEYPL
;
A
#
# COMPACT_ATOMS: atom_id res chain seq x y z
N MET A 1 -8.95 4.83 -1.94
CA MET A 1 -8.00 4.71 -0.82
C MET A 1 -6.92 5.78 -0.99
N SER A 2 -6.33 6.33 0.07
CA SER A 2 -5.18 7.25 -0.02
C SER A 2 -4.12 6.81 0.98
N ILE A 3 -2.87 6.65 0.54
CA ILE A 3 -1.76 6.45 1.46
C ILE A 3 -1.30 7.84 1.87
N ASN A 4 -1.61 8.21 3.12
CA ASN A 4 -1.12 9.44 3.74
C ASN A 4 0.12 9.07 4.56
N ALA A 5 1.30 9.26 3.99
CA ALA A 5 2.55 9.19 4.73
C ALA A 5 2.75 10.54 5.43
N SER A 6 2.07 10.72 6.56
CA SER A 6 2.16 11.92 7.36
C SER A 6 3.60 12.08 7.89
N LEU A 7 4.12 13.31 7.80
CA LEU A 7 5.44 13.77 8.25
C LEU A 7 5.76 13.50 9.75
N SER A 8 4.83 12.97 10.54
CA SER A 8 4.97 12.83 12.00
C SER A 8 4.46 11.53 12.63
N GLU A 9 3.55 10.79 11.99
CA GLU A 9 3.04 9.51 12.51
C GLU A 9 2.78 8.52 11.38
N CYS A 10 3.34 7.31 11.49
CA CYS A 10 3.18 6.27 10.48
C CYS A 10 1.81 5.61 10.62
N VAL A 11 0.84 6.03 9.81
CA VAL A 11 -0.49 5.42 9.76
C VAL A 11 -0.43 4.19 8.85
N LYS A 12 -0.55 3.00 9.44
CA LYS A 12 -0.57 1.73 8.72
C LYS A 12 -1.95 1.11 8.75
N THR A 13 -2.37 0.58 7.61
CA THR A 13 -3.57 -0.22 7.48
C THR A 13 -3.22 -1.68 7.71
N LEU A 14 -4.10 -2.43 8.36
CA LEU A 14 -4.00 -3.89 8.39
C LEU A 14 -4.35 -4.47 7.00
N PRO A 15 -3.95 -5.71 6.69
CA PRO A 15 -4.36 -6.39 5.46
C PRO A 15 -5.88 -6.38 5.28
N HIS A 16 -6.36 -5.83 4.17
CA HIS A 16 -7.79 -5.71 3.91
C HIS A 16 -8.13 -5.73 2.41
N HIS A 17 -9.42 -5.86 2.12
CA HIS A 17 -10.00 -5.64 0.80
C HIS A 17 -10.93 -4.43 0.86
N ASP A 18 -10.94 -3.63 -0.19
CA ASP A 18 -11.92 -2.54 -0.36
C ASP A 18 -13.27 -3.10 -0.82
N ARG A 19 -13.96 -3.86 0.03
CA ARG A 19 -15.23 -4.54 -0.31
C ARG A 19 -16.37 -3.60 -0.69
N LYS A 20 -16.24 -2.30 -0.42
CA LYS A 20 -17.20 -1.26 -0.81
C LYS A 20 -16.96 -0.71 -2.21
N ASN A 21 -15.82 -1.01 -2.84
CA ASN A 21 -15.63 -0.75 -4.26
C ASN A 21 -16.37 -1.81 -5.07
N ILE A 22 -16.83 -1.44 -6.28
CA ILE A 22 -17.30 -2.42 -7.27
C ILE A 22 -16.19 -3.46 -7.44
N ALA A 23 -16.51 -4.75 -7.44
CA ALA A 23 -15.50 -5.82 -7.43
C ALA A 23 -14.48 -5.73 -8.58
N VAL A 24 -14.91 -5.23 -9.74
CA VAL A 24 -14.07 -4.95 -10.93
C VAL A 24 -13.64 -3.47 -11.05
N GLY A 25 -13.99 -2.65 -10.06
CA GLY A 25 -13.65 -1.24 -10.01
C GLY A 25 -12.15 -1.04 -9.79
N ILE A 26 -11.58 -0.14 -10.59
CA ILE A 26 -10.20 0.32 -10.42
C ILE A 26 -10.20 1.38 -9.31
N CYS A 27 -9.37 1.17 -8.29
CA CYS A 27 -9.10 2.16 -7.26
C CYS A 27 -7.85 2.97 -7.64
N ALA A 28 -7.88 4.27 -7.33
CA ALA A 28 -6.73 5.15 -7.47
C ALA A 28 -6.12 5.46 -6.10
N LEU A 29 -4.83 5.19 -5.96
CA LEU A 29 -3.98 5.64 -4.87
C LEU A 29 -3.21 6.87 -5.31
N PHE A 30 -3.35 7.96 -4.55
CA PHE A 30 -2.47 9.11 -4.65
C PHE A 30 -1.50 9.10 -3.47
N VAL A 31 -0.21 9.20 -3.77
CA VAL A 31 0.86 9.12 -2.78
C VAL A 31 1.40 10.51 -2.52
N PHE A 32 1.26 10.99 -1.30
CA PHE A 32 1.70 12.33 -0.91
C PHE A 32 2.36 12.32 0.47
N GLY A 33 3.25 13.30 0.70
CA GLY A 33 4.06 13.41 1.91
C GLY A 33 5.56 13.45 1.62
N PHE A 34 6.37 13.74 2.63
CA PHE A 34 7.83 13.65 2.55
C PHE A 34 8.31 12.46 3.37
N PHE A 35 8.85 11.46 2.69
CA PHE A 35 9.39 10.24 3.27
C PHE A 35 10.46 9.66 2.33
N ASN A 36 11.28 8.74 2.82
CA ASN A 36 12.22 8.01 1.98
C ASN A 36 11.47 6.87 1.28
N ASN A 37 11.08 7.09 0.03
CA ASN A 37 10.37 6.09 -0.78
C ASN A 37 11.13 4.77 -0.99
N MET A 38 12.43 4.70 -0.69
CA MET A 38 13.22 3.46 -0.71
C MET A 38 13.04 2.60 0.54
N GLU A 39 12.58 3.20 1.65
CA GLU A 39 12.42 2.54 2.95
C GLU A 39 10.95 2.42 3.36
N ASP A 40 10.14 3.44 3.07
CA ASP A 40 8.79 3.59 3.63
C ASP A 40 7.71 3.61 2.54
N ALA A 41 6.46 3.43 2.98
CA ALA A 41 5.25 3.58 2.16
C ALA A 41 5.16 2.64 0.94
N TRP A 42 5.59 1.39 1.10
CA TRP A 42 5.40 0.36 0.07
C TRP A 42 3.98 -0.21 0.16
N LEU A 43 3.42 -0.62 -0.97
CA LEU A 43 2.13 -1.30 -1.03
C LEU A 43 2.33 -2.80 -1.23
N MET A 44 1.88 -3.59 -0.26
CA MET A 44 1.82 -5.04 -0.40
C MET A 44 0.54 -5.44 -1.13
N ASN A 45 0.69 -6.39 -2.06
CA ASN A 45 -0.42 -7.09 -2.70
C ASN A 45 -0.23 -8.59 -2.50
N LEU A 46 -1.09 -9.21 -1.69
CA LEU A 46 -0.92 -10.59 -1.25
C LEU A 46 -1.09 -11.59 -2.39
N GLU A 47 -2.19 -11.50 -3.14
CA GLU A 47 -2.55 -12.46 -4.20
C GLU A 47 -1.59 -12.36 -5.39
N ALA A 48 -1.00 -11.20 -5.60
CA ALA A 48 0.01 -10.99 -6.64
C ALA A 48 1.42 -11.36 -6.16
N ASN A 49 1.63 -11.62 -4.86
CA ASN A 49 2.93 -11.84 -4.23
C ASN A 49 3.96 -10.77 -4.64
N ILE A 50 3.54 -9.50 -4.66
CA ILE A 50 4.39 -8.35 -5.01
C ILE A 50 4.32 -7.27 -3.94
N MET A 51 5.46 -6.62 -3.74
CA MET A 51 5.57 -5.36 -3.03
C MET A 51 5.86 -4.25 -4.05
N VAL A 52 5.01 -3.23 -4.09
CA VAL A 52 5.13 -2.11 -5.02
C VAL A 52 5.69 -0.90 -4.30
N GLN A 53 6.82 -0.40 -4.79
CA GLN A 53 7.37 0.87 -4.34
C GLN A 53 6.51 2.02 -4.86
N LEU A 54 6.12 2.93 -3.97
CA LEU A 54 5.27 4.07 -4.30
C LEU A 54 6.00 5.40 -3.99
N PRO A 55 6.65 6.02 -4.98
CA PRO A 55 7.26 7.34 -4.81
C PRO A 55 6.21 8.44 -4.53
N THR A 56 6.61 9.50 -3.82
CA THR A 56 5.78 10.69 -3.67
C THR A 56 5.40 11.28 -5.03
N GLY A 57 4.13 11.65 -5.19
CA GLY A 57 3.60 12.35 -6.37
C GLY A 57 3.08 11.43 -7.46
N VAL A 58 3.06 10.11 -7.25
CA VAL A 58 2.52 9.16 -8.23
C VAL A 58 1.04 8.84 -7.99
N PHE A 59 0.38 8.44 -9.08
CA PHE A 59 -0.90 7.75 -9.03
C PHE A 59 -0.69 6.27 -9.34
N PHE A 60 -1.25 5.40 -8.51
CA PHE A 60 -1.24 3.95 -8.74
C PHE A 60 -2.68 3.44 -8.84
N LEU A 61 -2.94 2.66 -9.89
CA LEU A 61 -4.26 2.13 -10.20
C LEU A 61 -4.27 0.61 -10.05
N PHE A 62 -5.18 0.07 -9.24
CA PHE A 62 -5.27 -1.38 -9.03
C PHE A 62 -6.69 -1.82 -8.58
N PRO A 63 -7.06 -3.10 -8.78
CA PRO A 63 -8.37 -3.61 -8.38
C PRO A 63 -8.41 -3.93 -6.87
N SER A 64 -8.58 -2.88 -6.05
CA SER A 64 -8.46 -2.97 -4.58
C SER A 64 -9.51 -3.82 -3.87
N ALA A 65 -10.62 -4.16 -4.55
CA ALA A 65 -11.63 -5.07 -4.02
C ALA A 65 -11.25 -6.55 -4.18
N LEU A 66 -10.40 -6.88 -5.17
CA LEU A 66 -9.98 -8.25 -5.47
C LEU A 66 -8.70 -8.64 -4.73
N ILE A 67 -7.85 -7.65 -4.44
CA ILE A 67 -6.50 -7.88 -3.91
C ILE A 67 -6.47 -7.43 -2.45
N THR A 68 -6.03 -8.33 -1.56
CA THR A 68 -5.66 -8.01 -0.19
C THR A 68 -4.43 -7.13 -0.22
N HIS A 69 -4.56 -5.93 0.34
CA HIS A 69 -3.49 -4.93 0.29
C HIS A 69 -3.38 -4.16 1.61
N TRP A 70 -2.17 -3.63 1.85
CA TRP A 70 -1.86 -2.74 2.97
C TRP A 70 -0.56 -2.00 2.70
N ASN A 71 -0.34 -0.89 3.40
CA ASN A 71 0.95 -0.21 3.41
C ASN A 71 1.90 -0.83 4.43
N VAL A 72 3.15 -1.01 4.04
CA VAL A 72 4.22 -1.57 4.88
C VAL A 72 5.52 -0.82 4.66
N ASP A 73 6.37 -0.80 5.67
CA ASP A 73 7.75 -0.34 5.53
C ASP A 73 8.66 -1.53 5.23
N LYS A 74 9.71 -1.30 4.45
CA LYS A 74 10.61 -2.36 4.00
C LYS A 74 11.24 -3.14 5.16
N LYS A 75 11.57 -2.46 6.26
CA LYS A 75 12.14 -3.09 7.47
C LYS A 75 11.14 -4.02 8.16
N GLU A 76 9.88 -3.62 8.23
CA GLU A 76 8.82 -4.39 8.87
C GLU A 76 8.45 -5.64 8.07
N PHE A 77 8.48 -5.55 6.74
CA PHE A 77 8.24 -6.69 5.87
C PHE A 77 9.20 -7.86 6.14
N TYR A 78 10.51 -7.59 6.29
CA TYR A 78 11.49 -8.62 6.62
C TYR A 78 11.29 -9.26 7.99
N SER A 79 10.53 -8.61 8.88
CA SER A 79 10.13 -9.15 10.18
C SER A 79 8.71 -9.74 10.21
N SER A 80 7.98 -9.72 9.09
CA SER A 80 6.58 -10.13 9.06
C SER A 80 6.42 -11.65 8.94
N GLU A 81 5.29 -12.17 9.41
CA GLU A 81 4.91 -13.58 9.30
C GLU A 81 4.55 -14.01 7.86
N TYR A 82 4.51 -13.06 6.90
CA TYR A 82 4.14 -13.28 5.50
C TYR A 82 5.31 -12.94 4.55
N PRO A 83 6.38 -13.75 4.52
CA PRO A 83 7.46 -13.56 3.56
C PRO A 83 6.99 -13.85 2.13
N LEU A 84 7.45 -13.02 1.18
CA LEU A 84 7.27 -13.21 -0.26
C LEU A 84 8.12 -14.36 -0.79
#